data_AF-A0A359IFL4-F1
#
_entry.id   AF-A0A359IFL4-F1
#
_cell.length_a   1.000
_cell.length_b   1.000
_cell.length_c   1.000
_cell.angle_alpha   90.00
_cell.angle_beta   90.00
_cell.angle_gamma   90.00
#
_symmetry.space_group_name_H-M   'P 1'
#
loop_
_entity.id
_entity.type
_entity.pdbx_description
1 polymer ?
#
loop_
_entity_poly.entity_id
_entity_poly.type
_entity_poly.pdbx_seq_one_letter_code
_entity_poly.pdbx_strand_id
1 'polypeptide(L)'
;DADFEYYVKDQGDVNNPDVADMIQIHHKYGIDFLYSVFNDAILLVKVKDPYEHGYDNFERLLIPVTSVIDGVDYRENTSLMDKKRLSPAIDAGLAGGMPAYTSQSISRIVDTVTVDGRVILKDSNNSSFDFIISQELTPGEVPQ
;
A
#
# COMPACT_ATOMS: atom_id res chain seq x y z
N ASP A 1 -6.22 14.46 -10.41
CA ASP A 1 -6.08 14.89 -9.00
C ASP A 1 -6.43 13.76 -8.06
N ALA A 2 -5.99 13.83 -6.81
CA ALA A 2 -6.28 12.82 -5.81
C ALA A 2 -7.71 12.99 -5.26
N ASP A 3 -8.41 11.88 -5.05
CA ASP A 3 -9.74 11.90 -4.43
C ASP A 3 -9.67 12.07 -2.89
N PHE A 4 -8.58 11.58 -2.28
CA PHE A 4 -8.36 11.59 -0.84
C PHE A 4 -6.89 11.88 -0.49
N GLU A 5 -6.66 12.39 0.72
CA GLU A 5 -5.32 12.51 1.31
C GLU A 5 -5.25 11.99 2.75
N TYR A 6 -4.03 11.66 3.19
CA TYR A 6 -3.74 11.42 4.59
C TYR A 6 -3.27 12.73 5.22
N TYR A 7 -4.03 13.22 6.20
CA TYR A 7 -3.67 14.41 6.95
C TYR A 7 -3.63 14.10 8.45
N VAL A 8 -2.45 14.28 9.06
CA VAL A 8 -2.25 14.13 10.50
C VAL A 8 -2.49 15.46 11.18
N LYS A 9 -3.72 15.64 11.66
CA LYS A 9 -4.14 16.86 12.32
C LYS A 9 -3.29 17.18 13.57
N ASP A 10 -3.06 18.48 13.78
CA ASP A 10 -2.45 19.06 14.98
C ASP A 10 -0.96 18.67 15.23
N GLN A 11 -0.29 18.05 14.26
CA GLN A 11 1.15 17.70 14.34
C GLN A 11 2.07 18.51 13.42
N GLY A 12 1.52 19.46 12.66
CA GLY A 12 2.28 20.29 11.73
C GLY A 12 2.38 19.74 10.30
N ASP A 13 1.63 18.68 10.00
CA ASP A 13 1.43 18.17 8.65
C ASP A 13 0.80 19.25 7.74
N VAL A 14 1.13 19.19 6.45
CA VAL A 14 0.67 20.16 5.44
C VAL A 14 -0.64 19.67 4.84
N ASN A 15 -1.72 20.40 5.11
CA ASN A 15 -3.05 20.05 4.60
C ASN A 15 -3.32 20.63 3.21
N ASN A 16 -3.95 19.86 2.33
CA ASN A 16 -4.50 20.34 1.07
C ASN A 16 -6.05 20.47 1.19
N PRO A 17 -6.58 21.66 1.49
CA PRO A 17 -8.01 21.84 1.80
C PRO A 17 -8.96 21.52 0.64
N ASP A 18 -8.45 21.34 -0.58
CA ASP A 18 -9.23 21.00 -1.77
C ASP A 18 -9.39 19.47 -1.96
N VAL A 19 -8.74 18.65 -1.14
CA VAL A 19 -8.80 17.17 -1.17
C VAL A 19 -9.47 16.67 0.11
N ALA A 20 -10.21 15.55 0.01
CA ALA A 20 -10.91 15.01 1.17
C ALA A 20 -9.97 14.24 2.11
N ASP A 21 -9.90 14.65 3.38
CA ASP A 21 -9.13 13.94 4.41
C ASP A 21 -9.68 12.52 4.65
N MET A 22 -8.79 11.54 4.68
CA MET A 22 -9.11 10.22 5.23
C MET A 22 -9.31 10.29 6.75
N ILE A 23 -10.21 9.43 7.26
CA ILE A 23 -10.44 9.32 8.70
C ILE A 23 -9.26 8.59 9.35
N GLN A 24 -8.48 9.31 10.15
CA GLN A 24 -7.39 8.72 10.92
C GLN A 24 -7.92 7.82 12.05
N ILE A 25 -7.70 6.51 11.93
CA ILE A 25 -8.12 5.50 12.93
C ILE A 25 -7.06 5.29 14.01
N HIS A 26 -5.79 5.21 13.61
CA HIS A 26 -4.66 5.01 14.50
C HIS A 26 -3.39 5.55 13.86
N HIS A 27 -2.66 6.38 14.60
CA HIS A 27 -1.37 6.95 14.21
C HIS A 27 -0.51 7.07 15.45
N LYS A 28 0.66 6.43 15.45
CA LYS A 28 1.49 6.33 16.66
C LYS A 28 2.60 7.37 16.70
N TYR A 29 3.26 7.61 15.57
CA TYR A 29 4.45 8.44 15.47
C TYR A 29 4.51 9.13 14.11
N GLY A 30 5.21 10.26 14.04
CA GLY A 30 5.46 10.99 12.80
C GLY A 30 4.57 12.21 12.67
N ILE A 31 5.12 13.25 12.04
CA ILE A 31 4.37 14.46 11.67
C ILE A 31 3.51 14.14 10.46
N ASP A 32 4.13 13.57 9.42
CA ASP A 32 3.45 13.17 8.18
C ASP A 32 3.07 11.68 8.25
N PHE A 33 2.06 11.30 7.45
CA PHE A 33 1.83 9.89 7.13
C PHE A 33 2.81 9.42 6.04
N LEU A 34 4.03 9.09 6.47
CA LEU A 34 5.12 8.70 5.59
C LEU A 34 5.31 7.18 5.55
N TYR A 35 5.09 6.59 4.38
CA TYR A 35 5.58 5.24 4.11
C TYR A 35 7.10 5.22 4.06
N SER A 36 7.69 4.13 4.56
CA SER A 36 9.14 3.97 4.52
C SER A 36 9.63 3.84 3.07
N VAL A 37 10.52 4.75 2.66
CA VAL A 37 11.11 4.77 1.31
C VAL A 37 11.98 3.54 1.00
N PHE A 38 12.33 2.76 2.02
CA PHE A 38 13.20 1.58 1.90
C PHE A 38 12.42 0.26 1.88
N ASN A 39 11.34 0.19 2.66
CA ASN A 39 10.57 -1.02 2.86
C ASN A 39 9.28 -0.73 3.63
N ASP A 40 8.15 -1.24 3.14
CA ASP A 40 6.87 -1.09 3.81
C ASP A 40 5.93 -2.24 3.49
N ALA A 41 4.85 -2.39 4.25
CA ALA A 41 3.77 -3.32 3.93
C ALA A 41 2.43 -2.61 4.05
N ILE A 42 1.67 -2.61 2.96
CA ILE A 42 0.38 -1.92 2.87
C ILE A 42 -0.72 -2.97 2.73
N LEU A 43 -1.80 -2.80 3.48
CA LEU A 43 -2.99 -3.66 3.42
C LEU A 43 -4.22 -2.79 3.18
N LEU A 44 -5.08 -3.22 2.26
CA LEU A 44 -6.45 -2.76 2.18
C LEU A 44 -7.34 -3.76 2.92
N VAL A 45 -8.07 -3.29 3.93
CA VAL A 45 -8.84 -4.16 4.83
C VAL A 45 -10.29 -3.70 4.92
N LYS A 46 -11.22 -4.65 5.09
CA LYS A 46 -12.64 -4.37 5.29
C LYS A 46 -13.12 -4.97 6.59
N VAL A 47 -13.31 -4.09 7.56
CA VAL A 47 -13.78 -4.42 8.92
C VAL A 47 -14.99 -3.57 9.28
N LYS A 48 -15.84 -4.09 10.16
CA LYS A 48 -16.97 -3.33 10.70
C LYS A 48 -16.51 -2.37 11.80
N ASP A 49 -15.61 -2.83 12.65
CA ASP A 49 -14.99 -2.06 13.72
C ASP A 49 -13.48 -2.35 13.70
N PRO A 50 -12.62 -1.34 13.41
CA PRO A 50 -11.18 -1.55 13.36
C PRO A 50 -10.55 -1.83 14.74
N TYR A 51 -11.29 -1.61 15.84
CA TYR A 51 -10.81 -1.82 17.21
C TYR A 51 -11.26 -3.16 17.80
N GLU A 52 -12.03 -3.98 17.06
CA GLU A 52 -12.68 -5.21 17.57
C GLU A 52 -11.73 -6.18 18.27
N HIS A 53 -10.51 -6.35 17.75
CA HIS A 53 -9.50 -7.26 18.31
C HIS A 53 -8.47 -6.54 19.20
N GLY A 54 -8.61 -5.23 19.38
CA GLY A 54 -7.73 -4.42 20.23
C GLY A 54 -6.33 -4.22 19.66
N TYR A 55 -5.36 -4.15 20.57
CA TYR A 55 -3.97 -3.83 20.28
C TYR A 55 -3.04 -4.88 20.88
N ASP A 56 -1.86 -5.04 20.29
CA ASP A 56 -0.79 -5.80 20.92
C ASP A 56 0.04 -4.96 21.93
N ASN A 57 1.06 -5.59 22.51
CA ASN A 57 1.95 -4.98 23.50
C ASN A 57 2.81 -3.82 22.95
N PHE A 58 2.78 -3.59 21.63
CA PHE A 58 3.45 -2.47 20.96
C PHE A 58 2.46 -1.42 20.46
N GLU A 59 1.20 -1.51 20.89
CA GLU A 59 0.09 -0.63 20.50
C GLU A 59 -0.20 -0.67 18.99
N ARG A 60 0.00 -1.83 18.36
CA ARG A 60 -0.39 -2.05 16.95
C ARG A 60 -1.79 -2.63 16.91
N LEU A 61 -2.65 -2.07 16.05
CA LEU A 61 -4.00 -2.60 15.82
C LEU A 61 -3.94 -4.06 15.34
N LEU A 62 -4.77 -4.91 15.94
CA LEU A 62 -4.93 -6.30 15.53
C LEU A 62 -6.07 -6.40 14.52
N ILE A 63 -5.75 -6.87 13.30
CA ILE A 63 -6.70 -7.00 12.19
C ILE A 63 -6.78 -8.48 11.77
N PRO A 64 -7.99 -9.04 11.57
CA PRO A 64 -8.12 -10.44 11.19
C PRO A 64 -7.68 -10.63 9.74
N VAL A 65 -6.83 -11.62 9.48
CA VAL A 65 -6.29 -11.91 8.14
C VAL A 65 -7.40 -12.11 7.10
N THR A 66 -8.54 -12.66 7.49
CA THR A 66 -9.70 -12.87 6.61
C THR A 66 -10.41 -11.59 6.16
N SER A 67 -10.07 -10.43 6.75
CA SER A 67 -10.62 -9.13 6.36
C SER A 67 -9.77 -8.39 5.32
N VAL A 68 -8.58 -8.92 4.99
CA VAL A 68 -7.69 -8.34 3.99
C VAL A 68 -8.32 -8.53 2.61
N ILE A 69 -8.47 -7.43 1.88
CA ILE A 69 -8.92 -7.41 0.48
C ILE A 69 -7.72 -7.55 -0.45
N ASP A 70 -6.64 -6.82 -0.17
CA ASP A 70 -5.42 -6.76 -0.96
C ASP A 70 -4.23 -6.39 -0.06
N GLY A 71 -3.02 -6.81 -0.43
CA GLY A 71 -1.81 -6.53 0.33
C GLY A 71 -0.56 -6.51 -0.54
N VAL A 72 0.34 -5.56 -0.27
CA VAL A 72 1.61 -5.39 -0.99
C VAL A 72 2.74 -5.24 0.02
N ASP A 73 3.76 -6.08 -0.12
CA ASP A 73 5.00 -6.00 0.67
C ASP A 73 6.14 -5.45 -0.21
N TYR A 74 6.59 -4.23 0.08
CA TYR A 74 7.61 -3.51 -0.69
C TYR A 74 8.97 -3.57 0.01
N ARG A 75 10.04 -3.81 -0.75
CA ARG A 75 11.43 -3.66 -0.29
C ARG A 75 12.33 -3.14 -1.42
N GLU A 76 13.30 -2.29 -1.07
CA GLU A 76 14.37 -1.87 -1.98
C GLU A 76 15.23 -3.06 -2.45
N ASN A 77 15.40 -4.08 -1.59
CA ASN A 77 16.12 -5.31 -1.89
C ASN A 77 15.17 -6.51 -1.76
N THR A 78 14.68 -6.99 -2.91
CA THR A 78 13.72 -8.10 -3.02
C THR A 78 14.34 -9.48 -2.77
N SER A 79 15.67 -9.59 -2.64
CA SER A 79 16.30 -10.85 -2.22
C SER A 79 16.09 -11.17 -0.74
N LEU A 80 15.67 -10.19 0.07
CA LEU A 80 15.45 -10.31 1.52
C LEU A 80 14.06 -10.86 1.85
N MET A 81 13.69 -11.99 1.24
CA MET A 81 12.41 -12.68 1.45
C MET A 81 12.23 -13.14 2.91
N ASP A 82 13.31 -13.38 3.64
CA ASP A 82 13.31 -13.72 5.07
C ASP A 82 12.85 -12.55 5.97
N LYS A 83 12.76 -11.34 5.41
CA LYS A 83 12.32 -10.12 6.10
C LYS A 83 10.92 -9.66 5.67
N LYS A 84 10.14 -10.53 5.00
CA LYS A 84 8.74 -10.27 4.69
C LYS A 84 7.93 -10.01 5.97
N ARG A 85 6.96 -9.11 5.84
CA ARG A 85 6.01 -8.77 6.91
C ARG A 85 4.67 -9.45 6.71
N LEU A 86 4.25 -9.56 5.45
CA LEU A 86 2.96 -10.15 5.12
C LEU A 86 3.06 -11.68 5.05
N SER A 87 2.00 -12.34 5.52
CA SER A 87 1.84 -13.77 5.33
C SER A 87 1.86 -14.11 3.83
N PRO A 88 2.49 -15.21 3.40
CA PRO A 88 2.45 -15.65 2.01
C PRO A 88 1.04 -15.91 1.46
N ALA A 89 0.04 -16.06 2.32
CA ALA A 89 -1.36 -16.17 1.91
C ALA A 89 -1.98 -14.82 1.46
N ILE A 90 -1.38 -13.70 1.87
CA ILE A 90 -1.76 -12.34 1.45
C ILE A 90 -0.87 -11.91 0.28
N ASP A 91 0.45 -12.02 0.45
CA ASP A 91 1.43 -11.69 -0.58
C ASP A 91 2.63 -12.63 -0.44
N ALA A 92 2.78 -13.55 -1.38
CA ALA A 92 3.86 -14.53 -1.43
C ALA A 92 5.20 -13.91 -1.87
N GLY A 93 5.18 -12.73 -2.49
CA GLY A 93 6.34 -12.09 -3.11
C GLY A 93 6.80 -10.83 -2.38
N LEU A 94 7.65 -10.08 -3.06
CA LEU A 94 8.02 -8.71 -2.74
C LEU A 94 7.93 -7.87 -4.00
N ALA A 95 7.31 -6.69 -3.90
CA ALA A 95 7.46 -5.62 -4.90
C ALA A 95 8.68 -4.74 -4.59
N GLY A 96 9.09 -3.94 -5.57
CA GLY A 96 10.20 -3.00 -5.44
C GLY A 96 11.45 -3.49 -6.15
N GLY A 97 12.60 -3.46 -5.47
CA GLY A 97 13.90 -3.72 -6.10
C GLY A 97 14.55 -2.45 -6.66
N MET A 98 14.15 -1.27 -6.16
CA MET A 98 14.63 0.02 -6.63
C MET A 98 15.19 0.87 -5.46
N PRO A 99 16.23 1.69 -5.69
CA PRO A 99 16.78 2.55 -4.65
C PRO A 99 15.80 3.64 -4.21
N ALA A 100 15.88 4.03 -2.93
CA ALA A 100 15.15 5.17 -2.40
C ALA A 100 15.46 6.48 -3.17
N TYR A 101 14.49 7.39 -3.20
CA TYR A 101 14.62 8.74 -3.78
C TYR A 101 14.94 8.78 -5.28
N THR A 102 14.51 7.78 -6.05
CA THR A 102 14.72 7.71 -7.51
C THR A 102 13.54 8.21 -8.34
N SER A 103 12.45 8.66 -7.71
CA SER A 103 11.17 9.02 -8.37
C SER A 103 10.55 7.88 -9.19
N GLN A 104 11.01 6.65 -8.99
CA GLN A 104 10.37 5.47 -9.54
C GLN A 104 9.15 5.08 -8.69
N SER A 105 8.23 4.34 -9.29
CA SER A 105 7.08 3.75 -8.62
C SER A 105 6.94 2.27 -8.98
N ILE A 106 6.09 1.54 -8.25
CA ILE A 106 5.61 0.23 -8.69
C ILE A 106 4.18 0.37 -9.18
N SER A 107 3.83 -0.38 -10.21
CA SER A 107 2.50 -0.36 -10.82
C SER A 107 2.03 -1.77 -11.10
N ARG A 108 0.77 -2.06 -10.79
CA ARG A 108 0.18 -3.39 -11.01
C ARG A 108 -0.04 -3.62 -12.50
N ILE A 109 0.43 -4.73 -13.04
CA ILE A 109 0.35 -4.98 -14.49
C ILE A 109 -1.07 -5.30 -14.93
N VAL A 110 -1.37 -5.00 -16.20
CA VAL A 110 -2.62 -5.43 -16.84
C VAL A 110 -2.58 -6.94 -17.05
N ASP A 111 -3.62 -7.64 -16.59
CA ASP A 111 -3.84 -9.06 -16.88
C ASP A 111 -4.63 -9.22 -18.18
N THR A 112 -5.74 -8.50 -18.28
CA THR A 112 -6.59 -8.54 -19.47
C THR A 112 -7.43 -7.26 -19.61
N VAL A 113 -8.01 -7.08 -20.79
CA VAL A 113 -9.01 -6.03 -21.07
C VAL A 113 -10.25 -6.73 -21.56
N THR A 114 -11.37 -6.48 -20.90
CA THR A 114 -12.66 -7.08 -21.27
C THR A 114 -13.17 -6.50 -22.60
N VAL A 115 -14.14 -7.17 -23.22
CA VAL A 115 -14.71 -6.75 -24.51
C VAL A 115 -15.37 -5.37 -24.48
N ASP A 116 -15.83 -4.92 -23.31
CA ASP A 116 -16.39 -3.60 -23.04
C ASP A 116 -15.34 -2.54 -22.64
N GLY A 117 -14.05 -2.89 -22.70
CA GLY A 117 -12.93 -1.98 -22.46
C GLY A 117 -12.53 -1.80 -20.99
N ARG A 118 -13.10 -2.57 -20.06
CA ARG A 118 -12.68 -2.55 -18.66
C ARG A 118 -11.34 -3.26 -18.52
N VAL A 119 -10.35 -2.56 -17.97
CA VAL A 119 -9.04 -3.12 -17.65
C VAL A 119 -9.14 -3.95 -16.37
N ILE A 120 -8.58 -5.15 -16.41
CA ILE A 120 -8.40 -6.03 -15.25
C ILE A 120 -6.90 -6.09 -14.95
N LEU A 121 -6.53 -5.68 -13.74
CA LEU A 121 -5.16 -5.73 -13.26
C LEU A 121 -4.88 -7.10 -12.65
N LYS A 122 -3.63 -7.55 -12.77
CA LYS A 122 -3.21 -8.86 -12.29
C LYS A 122 -3.08 -8.86 -10.78
N ASP A 123 -3.65 -9.88 -10.17
CA ASP A 123 -3.52 -10.17 -8.75
C ASP A 123 -3.42 -11.68 -8.55
N SER A 124 -2.22 -12.15 -8.25
CA SER A 124 -1.92 -13.56 -7.97
C SER A 124 -1.55 -13.78 -6.51
N ASN A 125 -1.83 -12.79 -5.64
CA ASN A 125 -1.29 -12.69 -4.28
C ASN A 125 0.24 -12.87 -4.27
N ASN A 126 0.93 -12.35 -5.29
CA ASN A 126 2.39 -12.43 -5.40
C ASN A 126 2.93 -11.19 -6.09
N SER A 127 3.35 -10.22 -5.29
CA SER A 127 3.80 -8.92 -5.76
C SER A 127 5.02 -8.96 -6.69
N SER A 128 5.80 -10.04 -6.68
CA SER A 128 6.92 -10.23 -7.61
C SER A 128 6.48 -10.53 -9.05
N PHE A 129 5.21 -10.91 -9.25
CA PHE A 129 4.62 -11.20 -10.56
C PHE A 129 3.49 -10.25 -10.95
N ASP A 130 2.98 -9.49 -9.99
CA ASP A 130 1.82 -8.62 -10.17
C ASP A 130 2.22 -7.17 -10.44
N PHE A 131 3.45 -6.77 -10.10
CA PHE A 131 3.93 -5.39 -10.24
C PHE A 131 5.16 -5.27 -11.14
N ILE A 132 5.25 -4.14 -11.83
CA ILE A 132 6.43 -3.66 -12.56
C ILE A 132 6.93 -2.34 -11.94
N ILE A 133 8.19 -2.03 -12.18
CA ILE A 133 8.76 -0.71 -11.84
C ILE A 133 8.46 0.25 -12.99
N SER A 134 7.87 1.40 -12.68
CA SER A 134 7.68 2.52 -13.61
C SER A 134 8.66 3.65 -13.30
N GLN A 135 9.22 4.26 -14.34
CA GLN A 135 10.04 5.48 -14.25
C GLN A 135 9.19 6.75 -14.23
N GLU A 136 7.95 6.67 -14.73
CA GLU A 136 7.03 7.80 -14.78
C GLU A 136 5.99 7.69 -13.66
N LEU A 137 5.71 8.81 -13.02
CA LEU A 137 4.64 8.93 -12.04
C LEU A 137 3.33 9.18 -12.79
N THR A 138 2.50 8.14 -12.92
CA THR A 138 1.27 8.17 -13.73
C THR A 138 -0.02 7.96 -12.90
N PRO A 139 -0.29 8.75 -11.83
CA PRO A 139 -1.54 8.61 -11.07
C PRO A 139 -2.79 8.69 -11.96
N GLY A 140 -3.68 7.72 -11.82
CA GLY A 140 -4.95 7.66 -12.57
C GLY A 140 -4.84 7.05 -13.97
N GLU A 141 -3.64 6.67 -14.41
CA GLU A 141 -3.44 6.02 -15.70
C GLU A 141 -3.31 4.50 -15.56
N VAL A 142 -3.65 3.80 -16.64
CA VAL A 142 -3.40 2.36 -16.74
C VAL A 142 -1.92 2.17 -17.07
N PRO A 143 -1.18 1.34 -16.31
CA PRO A 143 0.22 1.06 -16.59
C PRO A 143 0.39 0.52 -18.01
N GLN A 144 1.34 1.09 -18.76
CA GLN A 144 1.68 0.65 -20.12
C GLN A 144 2.76 -0.43 -20.12
#